data_AF-W7LMW0-F1
#
_entry.id   AF-W7LMW0-F1
#
_cell.length_a   1.000
_cell.length_b   1.000
_cell.length_c   1.000
_cell.angle_alpha   90.00
_cell.angle_beta   90.00
_cell.angle_gamma   90.00
#
_symmetry.space_group_name_H-M   'P 1'
#
loop_
_entity.id
_entity.type
_entity.pdbx_description
1 polymer ?
#
loop_
_entity_poly.entity_id
_entity_poly.type
_entity_poly.pdbx_seq_one_letter_code
_entity_poly.pdbx_strand_id
1 'polypeptide(L)'
;MEKFMKTNGLRQAQVAITSKGVIMAERAYTWAEDDRVSKVFTAAAIDHLIKRGKLSIRTKVYKRIGYSAKDERAMSISVKHLLEHKGGYDRREASEDISVDFNKEYLSKLGYRAVQDFAIRTLA
;
A
#
# COMPACT_ATOMS: atom_id res chain seq x y z
N MET A 1 -6.62 -12.79 24.66
CA MET A 1 -5.71 -12.95 23.51
C MET A 1 -5.24 -14.39 23.37
N GLU A 2 -4.61 -14.99 24.39
CA GLU A 2 -4.13 -16.38 24.35
C GLU A 2 -5.20 -17.41 23.92
N LYS A 3 -6.40 -17.39 24.52
CA LYS A 3 -7.52 -18.28 24.13
C LYS A 3 -7.92 -18.09 22.66
N PHE A 4 -7.99 -16.84 22.20
CA PHE A 4 -8.30 -16.50 20.82
C PHE A 4 -7.22 -17.00 19.85
N MET A 5 -5.94 -16.86 20.21
CA MET A 5 -4.83 -17.36 19.41
C MET A 5 -4.82 -18.89 19.32
N LYS A 6 -5.04 -19.59 20.44
CA LYS A 6 -5.14 -21.06 20.48
C LYS A 6 -6.32 -21.59 19.68
N THR A 7 -7.48 -20.95 19.76
CA THR A 7 -8.68 -21.36 19.00
C THR A 7 -8.56 -21.12 17.50
N ASN A 8 -7.89 -20.04 17.07
CA ASN A 8 -7.78 -19.66 15.66
C ASN A 8 -6.44 -20.07 15.01
N GLY A 9 -5.59 -20.81 15.72
CA GLY A 9 -4.28 -21.24 15.21
C GLY A 9 -3.31 -20.08 14.90
N LEU A 10 -3.49 -18.92 15.54
CA LEU A 10 -2.68 -17.73 15.30
C LEU A 10 -1.37 -17.83 16.06
N ARG A 11 -0.26 -17.83 15.31
CA ARG A 11 1.10 -18.03 15.83
C ARG A 11 1.73 -16.76 16.41
N GLN A 12 1.24 -15.60 16.00
CA GLN A 12 1.70 -14.29 16.46
C GLN A 12 0.52 -13.32 16.56
N ALA A 13 0.50 -12.50 17.61
CA ALA A 13 -0.37 -11.35 17.73
C ALA A 13 0.28 -10.30 18.63
N GLN A 14 0.26 -9.04 18.20
CA GLN A 14 0.69 -7.91 19.01
C GLN A 14 -0.46 -6.91 19.10
N VAL A 15 -0.68 -6.36 20.30
CA VAL A 15 -1.72 -5.35 20.53
C VAL A 15 -1.12 -4.20 21.32
N ALA A 16 -1.28 -3.00 20.79
CA ALA A 16 -0.99 -1.74 21.46
C ALA A 16 -2.25 -0.88 21.48
N ILE A 17 -2.59 -0.34 22.64
CA ILE A 17 -3.72 0.57 22.85
C ILE A 17 -3.14 1.89 23.32
N THR A 18 -3.41 2.96 22.58
CA THR A 18 -2.96 4.30 22.91
C THR A 18 -4.16 5.24 23.02
N SER A 19 -4.07 6.22 23.92
CA SER A 19 -5.05 7.30 24.03
C SER A 19 -4.33 8.59 24.38
N LYS A 20 -4.68 9.68 23.68
CA LYS A 20 -4.07 11.00 23.86
C LYS A 20 -2.52 10.97 23.81
N GLY A 21 -1.96 10.12 22.96
CA GLY A 21 -0.50 9.98 22.80
C GLY A 21 0.20 9.17 23.89
N VAL A 22 -0.53 8.58 24.84
CA VAL A 22 0.03 7.73 25.91
C VAL A 22 -0.32 6.26 25.63
N ILE A 23 0.65 5.37 25.80
CA ILE A 23 0.42 3.91 25.74
C ILE A 23 -0.34 3.50 27.00
N MET A 24 -1.55 2.99 26.82
CA MET A 24 -2.42 2.50 27.90
C MET A 24 -2.20 1.01 28.17
N ALA A 25 -1.91 0.24 27.12
CA ALA A 25 -1.59 -1.18 27.23
C ALA A 25 -0.82 -1.63 25.98
N GLU A 26 0.22 -2.44 26.17
CA GLU A 26 0.91 -3.12 25.09
C GLU A 26 1.21 -4.57 25.51
N ARG A 27 1.01 -5.51 24.59
CA ARG A 27 1.45 -6.89 24.79
C ARG A 27 1.69 -7.57 23.45
N ALA A 28 2.85 -8.19 23.33
CA ALA A 28 3.24 -9.01 22.20
C ALA A 28 3.22 -10.50 22.57
N TYR A 29 2.73 -11.33 21.65
CA TYR A 29 2.78 -12.79 21.71
C TYR A 29 3.38 -13.26 20.38
N THR A 30 4.60 -13.82 20.37
CA THR A 30 5.31 -14.12 19.10
C THR A 30 6.16 -15.40 19.15
N TRP A 31 6.21 -16.07 17.99
CA TRP A 31 7.42 -16.66 17.40
C TRP A 31 7.44 -16.17 15.93
N ALA A 32 8.52 -15.53 15.51
CA ALA A 32 8.53 -14.43 14.52
C ALA A 32 8.29 -14.80 13.04
N GLU A 33 7.44 -14.00 12.36
CA GLU A 33 7.42 -13.82 10.89
C GLU A 33 7.09 -12.35 10.51
N ASP A 34 7.25 -12.00 9.22
CA ASP A 34 7.27 -10.64 8.64
C ASP A 34 5.86 -10.02 8.50
N ASP A 35 5.63 -8.85 9.11
CA ASP A 35 4.32 -8.18 9.20
C ASP A 35 4.13 -7.08 8.13
N ARG A 36 3.07 -7.18 7.31
CA ARG A 36 2.78 -6.22 6.21
C ARG A 36 1.78 -5.13 6.61
N VAL A 37 2.27 -4.05 7.22
CA VAL A 37 1.47 -2.85 7.57
C VAL A 37 1.43 -1.77 6.46
N SER A 38 1.90 -2.09 5.25
CA SER A 38 2.31 -1.12 4.21
C SER A 38 1.23 -0.14 3.74
N LYS A 39 -0.06 -0.48 3.77
CA LYS A 39 -1.13 0.35 3.18
C LYS A 39 -1.34 1.68 3.91
N VAL A 40 -1.20 1.69 5.24
CA VAL A 40 -1.39 2.91 6.04
C VAL A 40 -0.27 3.90 5.77
N PHE A 41 0.97 3.41 5.67
CA PHE A 41 2.12 4.23 5.29
C PHE A 41 1.99 4.78 3.87
N THR A 42 1.54 3.97 2.91
CA THR A 42 1.27 4.44 1.55
C THR A 42 0.20 5.52 1.52
N ALA A 43 -0.89 5.38 2.29
CA ALA A 43 -1.93 6.40 2.38
C ALA A 43 -1.40 7.72 2.99
N ALA A 44 -0.59 7.64 4.05
CA ALA A 44 0.05 8.80 4.66
C ALA A 44 1.03 9.50 3.71
N ALA A 45 1.80 8.75 2.92
CA ALA A 45 2.68 9.29 1.90
C ALA A 45 1.89 10.04 0.80
N ILE A 46 0.75 9.50 0.36
CA ILE A 46 -0.14 10.17 -0.60
C ILE A 46 -0.70 11.47 -0.02
N ASP A 47 -1.18 11.45 1.23
CA ASP A 47 -1.66 12.66 1.91
C ASP A 47 -0.57 13.74 2.02
N HIS A 48 0.66 13.34 2.33
CA HIS A 48 1.80 14.24 2.34
C HIS A 48 2.09 14.87 0.97
N LEU A 49 2.03 14.09 -0.11
CA LEU A 49 2.20 14.58 -1.48
C LEU A 49 1.09 15.54 -1.89
N ILE A 50 -0.14 15.29 -1.44
CA ILE A 50 -1.29 16.18 -1.69
C ILE A 50 -1.11 17.51 -0.96
N LYS A 51 -0.75 17.47 0.33
CA LYS A 51 -0.50 18.68 1.14
C LYS A 51 0.62 19.55 0.58
N ARG A 52 1.65 18.94 -0.04
CA ARG A 52 2.73 19.65 -0.72
C ARG A 52 2.39 20.11 -2.14
N GLY A 53 1.16 19.91 -2.61
CA GLY A 53 0.72 20.28 -3.97
C GLY A 53 1.37 19.46 -5.09
N LYS A 54 2.10 18.38 -4.76
CA LYS A 54 2.78 17.52 -5.74
C LYS A 54 1.84 16.50 -6.40
N LEU A 55 0.69 16.26 -5.78
CA LEU A 55 -0.35 15.33 -6.25
C LEU A 55 -1.72 15.94 -5.95
N SER A 56 -2.71 15.72 -6.81
CA SER A 56 -4.09 16.12 -6.55
C SER A 56 -4.97 14.88 -6.39
N ILE A 57 -5.98 14.96 -5.53
CA ILE A 57 -6.97 13.90 -5.36
C ILE A 57 -7.73 13.60 -6.67
N ARG A 58 -7.81 14.59 -7.57
CA ARG A 58 -8.46 14.48 -8.89
C ARG A 58 -7.52 13.95 -9.98
N THR A 59 -6.22 13.81 -9.70
CA THR A 59 -5.23 13.32 -10.67
C THR A 59 -5.66 11.94 -11.17
N LYS A 60 -5.72 11.80 -12.51
CA LYS A 60 -6.03 10.53 -13.17
C LYS A 60 -4.81 9.62 -13.11
N VAL A 61 -4.96 8.46 -12.48
CA VAL A 61 -3.83 7.60 -12.09
C VAL A 61 -3.17 7.02 -13.33
N TYR A 62 -3.93 6.31 -14.16
CA TYR A 62 -3.44 5.67 -15.39
C TYR A 62 -2.73 6.63 -16.35
N LYS A 63 -3.28 7.84 -16.52
CA LYS A 63 -2.65 8.90 -17.30
C LYS A 63 -1.34 9.39 -16.68
N ARG A 64 -1.29 9.54 -15.35
CA ARG A 64 -0.08 10.02 -14.63
C ARG A 64 1.07 9.02 -14.70
N ILE A 65 0.74 7.73 -14.70
CA ILE A 65 1.69 6.62 -14.72
C ILE A 65 2.10 6.19 -16.14
N GLY A 66 1.44 6.73 -17.18
CA GLY A 66 1.72 6.39 -18.57
C GLY A 66 1.38 4.94 -18.91
N TYR A 67 0.33 4.39 -18.28
CA TYR A 67 -0.19 3.05 -18.54
C TYR A 67 -1.49 3.15 -19.32
N SER A 68 -1.58 2.43 -20.43
CA SER A 68 -2.82 2.31 -21.21
C SER A 68 -3.60 1.10 -20.69
N ALA A 69 -4.72 1.38 -20.01
CA ALA A 69 -5.56 0.32 -19.49
C ALA A 69 -6.26 -0.46 -20.62
N LYS A 70 -6.43 -1.77 -20.42
CA LYS A 70 -7.22 -2.62 -21.33
C LYS A 70 -8.69 -2.19 -21.39
N ASP A 71 -9.23 -1.67 -20.29
CA ASP A 71 -10.57 -1.08 -20.21
C ASP A 71 -10.46 0.45 -20.17
N GLU A 72 -11.06 1.12 -21.14
CA GLU A 72 -11.05 2.58 -21.25
C GLU A 72 -11.63 3.28 -20.01
N ARG A 73 -12.58 2.66 -19.31
CA ARG A 73 -13.20 3.21 -18.09
C ARG A 73 -12.16 3.40 -16.99
N ALA A 74 -11.13 2.55 -16.94
CA ALA A 74 -10.05 2.65 -15.98
C ALA A 74 -9.23 3.94 -16.14
N MET A 75 -9.17 4.52 -17.34
CA MET A 75 -8.49 5.80 -17.59
C MET A 75 -9.12 6.98 -16.82
N SER A 76 -10.37 6.84 -16.38
CA SER A 76 -11.07 7.84 -15.58
C SER A 76 -10.79 7.73 -14.08
N ILE A 77 -10.10 6.68 -13.62
CA ILE A 77 -9.80 6.43 -12.20
C ILE A 77 -8.86 7.52 -11.66
N SER A 78 -9.26 8.10 -10.53
CA SER A 78 -8.52 9.16 -9.85
C SER A 78 -7.85 8.65 -8.57
N VAL A 79 -6.91 9.43 -8.03
CA VAL A 79 -6.29 9.17 -6.72
C VAL A 79 -7.35 9.00 -5.63
N LYS A 80 -8.43 9.80 -5.67
CA LYS A 80 -9.58 9.67 -4.76
C LYS A 80 -10.19 8.26 -4.80
N HIS A 81 -10.42 7.74 -6.00
CA HIS A 81 -11.05 6.43 -6.17
C HIS A 81 -10.18 5.31 -5.60
N LEU A 82 -8.86 5.44 -5.63
CA LEU A 82 -7.96 4.46 -5.01
C LEU A 82 -7.98 4.53 -3.48
N LEU A 83 -7.92 5.74 -2.91
CA LEU A 83 -7.97 5.93 -1.45
C LEU A 83 -9.30 5.48 -0.84
N GLU A 84 -10.41 5.66 -1.57
CA GLU A 84 -11.75 5.26 -1.13
C GLU A 84 -12.12 3.82 -1.51
N HIS A 85 -11.20 3.04 -2.08
CA HIS A 85 -11.49 1.68 -2.58
C HIS A 85 -12.64 1.60 -3.61
N LYS A 86 -12.84 2.66 -4.41
CA LYS A 86 -13.85 2.78 -5.49
C LYS A 86 -13.25 2.73 -6.89
N GLY A 87 -12.06 2.13 -7.03
CA GLY A 87 -11.37 1.97 -8.31
C GLY A 87 -11.97 0.88 -9.22
N GLY A 88 -12.98 0.13 -8.76
CA GLY A 88 -13.58 -0.96 -9.52
C GLY A 88 -12.74 -2.24 -9.59
N TYR A 89 -11.68 -2.34 -8.77
CA TYR A 89 -10.84 -3.53 -8.68
C TYR A 89 -11.38 -4.50 -7.64
N ASP A 90 -11.76 -5.71 -8.08
CA ASP A 90 -12.09 -6.82 -7.19
C ASP A 90 -10.93 -7.82 -7.14
N ARG A 91 -10.36 -8.02 -5.95
CA ARG A 91 -9.26 -8.97 -5.74
C ARG A 91 -9.71 -10.42 -5.91
N ARG A 92 -11.00 -10.73 -5.71
CA ARG A 92 -11.51 -12.11 -5.80
C ARG A 92 -11.68 -12.56 -7.25
N GLU A 93 -11.92 -11.62 -8.16
CA GLU A 93 -12.05 -11.89 -9.60
C GLU A 93 -10.74 -11.69 -10.36
N ALA A 94 -9.78 -10.95 -9.79
CA ALA A 94 -8.45 -10.79 -10.38
C ALA A 94 -7.61 -12.07 -10.20
N SER A 95 -7.33 -12.76 -11.31
CA SER A 95 -6.53 -14.00 -11.33
C SER A 95 -5.04 -13.78 -11.02
N GLU A 96 -4.54 -12.55 -11.16
CA GLU A 96 -3.19 -12.12 -10.80
C GLU A 96 -3.23 -10.77 -10.05
N ASP A 97 -2.31 -10.59 -9.10
CA ASP A 97 -2.17 -9.33 -8.39
C ASP A 97 -1.71 -8.26 -9.39
N ILE A 98 -2.59 -7.28 -9.66
CA ILE A 98 -2.36 -6.23 -10.66
C ILE A 98 -1.09 -5.42 -10.35
N SER A 99 -0.63 -5.43 -9.08
CA SER A 99 0.64 -4.82 -8.69
C SER A 99 1.85 -5.45 -9.38
N VAL A 100 1.77 -6.73 -9.74
CA VAL A 100 2.83 -7.45 -10.44
C VAL A 100 2.96 -6.93 -11.88
N ASP A 101 1.84 -6.69 -12.56
CA ASP A 101 1.84 -6.16 -13.92
C ASP A 101 2.24 -4.69 -13.98
N PHE A 102 1.78 -3.87 -13.02
CA PHE A 102 2.26 -2.50 -12.88
C PHE A 102 3.78 -2.46 -12.64
N ASN A 103 4.29 -3.32 -11.75
CA ASN A 103 5.73 -3.38 -11.48
C ASN A 103 6.52 -3.81 -12.73
N LYS A 104 6.06 -4.81 -13.49
CA LYS A 104 6.73 -5.24 -14.73
C LYS A 104 6.84 -4.08 -15.73
N GLU A 105 5.77 -3.33 -15.96
CA GLU A 105 5.77 -2.23 -16.92
C GLU A 105 6.51 -0.97 -16.42
N TYR A 106 6.47 -0.71 -15.11
CA TYR A 106 7.23 0.40 -14.53
C TYR A 106 8.74 0.12 -14.48
N LEU A 107 9.13 -1.10 -14.09
CA LEU A 107 10.53 -1.50 -14.03
C LEU A 107 11.15 -1.60 -15.43
N SER A 108 10.39 -1.99 -16.45
CA SER A 108 10.86 -1.97 -17.83
C SER A 108 11.12 -0.54 -18.33
N LYS A 109 10.35 0.46 -17.86
CA LYS A 109 10.51 1.88 -18.21
C LYS A 109 11.59 2.61 -17.41
N LEU A 110 11.85 2.21 -16.16
CA LEU A 110 12.82 2.89 -15.26
C LEU A 110 14.28 2.49 -15.52
N GLY A 111 14.53 1.35 -16.17
CA GLY A 111 15.88 0.81 -16.33
C GLY A 111 16.49 0.38 -14.98
N TYR A 112 17.07 -0.81 -14.93
CA TYR A 112 17.54 -1.46 -13.70
C TYR A 112 18.46 -0.63 -12.80
N ARG A 113 19.13 0.42 -13.31
CA ARG A 113 20.03 1.30 -12.53
C ARG A 113 19.32 2.30 -11.63
N ALA A 114 18.13 2.79 -11.99
CA ALA A 114 17.46 3.85 -11.22
C ALA A 114 16.86 3.34 -9.90
N VAL A 115 16.52 2.05 -9.83
CA VAL A 115 15.90 1.42 -8.65
C VAL A 115 16.93 1.15 -7.55
N GLN A 116 18.16 0.77 -7.91
CA GLN A 116 19.26 0.63 -6.94
C GLN A 116 19.61 1.97 -6.30
N ASP A 117 19.66 3.06 -7.08
CA ASP A 117 19.98 4.39 -6.55
C ASP A 117 18.93 4.93 -5.58
N PHE A 118 17.63 4.64 -5.78
CA PHE A 118 16.57 5.08 -4.86
C PHE A 118 16.54 4.27 -3.56
N ALA A 119 16.78 2.96 -3.63
CA ALA A 119 16.87 2.10 -2.45
C ALA A 119 18.09 2.44 -1.58
N ILE A 120 19.23 2.78 -2.20
CA ILE A 120 20.46 3.15 -1.48
C ILE A 120 20.36 4.55 -0.87
N ARG A 121 19.72 5.52 -1.53
CA ARG A 121 19.61 6.90 -1.03
C ARG A 121 18.53 7.13 0.03
N THR A 122 17.68 6.14 0.32
CA THR A 122 16.66 6.23 1.39
C THR A 122 17.13 5.55 2.69
N LEU A 123 18.30 4.90 2.68
CA LEU A 123 18.93 4.23 3.82
C LEU A 123 20.27 4.86 4.24
N ALA A 124 20.57 6.07 3.79
CA ALA A 124 21.71 6.88 4.22
C ALA A 124 21.20 8.23 4.76
#